data_AF-A0A520S4Z7-F1
#
_entry.id   AF-A0A520S4Z7-F1
#
_cell.length_a   1.000
_cell.length_b   1.000
_cell.length_c   1.000
_cell.angle_alpha   90.00
_cell.angle_beta   90.00
_cell.angle_gamma   90.00
#
_symmetry.space_group_name_H-M   'P 1'
#
loop_
_entity.id
_entity.type
_entity.pdbx_description
1 polymer ?
#
loop_
_entity_poly.entity_id
_entity_poly.type
_entity_poly.pdbx_seq_one_letter_code
_entity_poly.pdbx_strand_id
1 'polypeptide(L)'
;MNPLVETFHWLWCGRRIFIVFTGVFLVSSALGVIAASHQTRNMYREIQVLQQEQDNLQSEHEKLLLEQSALANNGRLHQVARDELNMIPPDVTKVILVRKN
;
A
#
# COMPACT_ATOMS: atom_id res chain seq x y z
N MET A 1 -67.38 24.95 -17.44
CA MET A 1 -66.06 25.42 -17.92
C MET A 1 -65.09 25.10 -16.80
N ASN A 2 -64.40 23.95 -16.89
CA ASN A 2 -63.73 23.33 -15.75
C ASN A 2 -62.21 23.59 -15.81
N PRO A 3 -61.64 24.46 -14.96
CA PRO A 3 -60.22 24.83 -14.99
C PRO A 3 -59.26 23.68 -14.64
N LEU A 4 -59.80 22.55 -14.15
CA LEU A 4 -59.04 21.34 -13.86
C LEU A 4 -58.58 20.58 -15.11
N VAL A 5 -59.24 20.80 -16.26
CA VAL A 5 -58.88 20.10 -17.52
C VAL A 5 -57.80 20.88 -18.29
N GLU A 6 -57.84 22.23 -18.24
CA GLU A 6 -56.80 23.07 -18.89
C GLU A 6 -55.44 22.97 -18.19
N THR A 7 -55.45 22.86 -16.86
CA THR A 7 -54.23 22.58 -16.11
C THR A 7 -53.62 21.23 -16.49
N PHE A 8 -54.45 20.25 -16.85
CA PHE A 8 -54.03 18.94 -17.35
C PHE A 8 -53.36 19.02 -18.72
N HIS A 9 -53.91 19.81 -19.65
CA HIS A 9 -53.35 19.98 -21.00
C HIS A 9 -52.08 20.85 -21.02
N TRP A 10 -51.96 21.82 -20.11
CA TRP A 10 -50.71 22.56 -19.88
C TRP A 10 -49.62 21.70 -19.23
N LEU A 11 -49.99 20.71 -18.41
CA LEU A 11 -49.07 19.70 -17.87
C LEU A 11 -48.52 18.76 -18.96
N TRP A 12 -49.31 18.48 -20.00
CA TRP A 12 -48.95 17.61 -21.12
C TRP A 12 -48.06 18.31 -22.19
N CYS A 13 -47.86 19.62 -22.08
CA CYS A 13 -46.99 20.37 -22.96
C CYS A 13 -45.52 20.01 -22.64
N GLY A 14 -44.87 19.25 -23.53
CA GLY A 14 -43.68 18.42 -23.29
C GLY A 14 -42.52 19.02 -22.48
N ARG A 15 -42.42 20.36 -22.38
CA ARG A 15 -41.46 21.07 -21.52
C ARG A 15 -41.45 20.58 -20.07
N ARG A 16 -42.61 20.31 -19.47
CA ARG A 16 -42.70 19.88 -18.05
C ARG A 16 -42.23 18.45 -17.83
N ILE A 17 -42.53 17.57 -18.79
CA ILE A 17 -42.09 16.17 -18.77
C ILE A 17 -40.56 16.11 -18.87
N PHE A 18 -39.93 16.94 -19.71
CA PHE A 18 -38.46 17.02 -19.81
C PHE A 18 -37.79 17.40 -18.48
N ILE A 19 -38.39 18.31 -17.71
CA ILE A 19 -37.84 18.75 -16.42
C ILE A 19 -37.90 17.61 -15.40
N VAL A 20 -39.05 16.95 -15.28
CA VAL A 20 -39.21 15.80 -14.36
C VAL A 20 -38.27 14.66 -14.77
N PHE A 21 -38.20 14.34 -16.06
CA PHE A 21 -37.31 13.31 -16.58
C PHE A 21 -35.85 13.60 -16.26
N THR A 22 -35.38 14.83 -16.52
CA THR A 22 -34.02 15.26 -16.20
C THR A 22 -33.74 15.17 -14.71
N GLY A 23 -34.69 15.58 -13.86
CA GLY A 23 -34.57 15.49 -12.41
C GLY A 23 -34.42 14.05 -11.93
N VAL A 24 -35.27 13.15 -12.41
CA VAL A 24 -35.19 11.71 -12.11
C VAL A 24 -33.85 11.13 -12.59
N PHE A 25 -33.41 11.51 -13.80
CA PHE A 25 -32.13 11.06 -14.35
C PHE A 25 -30.93 11.51 -13.50
N LEU A 26 -30.96 12.75 -12.99
CA LEU A 26 -29.94 13.28 -12.10
C LEU A 26 -29.88 12.49 -10.79
N VAL A 27 -31.05 12.22 -10.18
CA VAL A 27 -31.15 11.45 -8.93
C VAL A 27 -30.67 10.01 -9.15
N SER A 28 -31.06 9.36 -10.26
CA SER A 28 -30.57 8.02 -10.57
C SER A 28 -29.05 7.98 -10.78
N SER A 29 -28.49 9.00 -11.42
CA SER A 29 -27.04 9.13 -11.60
C SER A 29 -26.33 9.28 -10.24
N ALA A 30 -26.84 10.17 -9.37
CA ALA A 30 -26.29 10.36 -8.04
C ALA A 30 -26.33 9.07 -7.19
N LEU A 31 -27.45 8.34 -7.22
CA LEU A 31 -27.57 7.04 -6.54
C LEU A 31 -26.61 6.00 -7.13
N GLY A 32 -26.42 6.00 -8.45
CA GLY A 32 -25.45 5.14 -9.13
C GLY A 32 -24.02 5.41 -8.68
N VAL A 33 -23.63 6.69 -8.56
CA VAL A 33 -22.30 7.09 -8.07
C VAL A 33 -22.11 6.68 -6.60
N ILE A 34 -23.12 6.84 -5.75
CA ILE A 34 -23.07 6.42 -4.35
C ILE A 34 -22.92 4.90 -4.24
N ALA A 35 -23.69 4.14 -5.02
CA ALA A 35 -23.61 2.69 -5.06
C ALA A 35 -22.22 2.23 -5.54
N ALA A 36 -21.69 2.85 -6.60
CA ALA A 36 -20.35 2.57 -7.10
C ALA A 36 -19.29 2.87 -6.03
N SER A 37 -19.38 4.02 -5.34
CA SER A 37 -18.48 4.39 -4.24
C SER A 37 -18.53 3.38 -3.08
N HIS A 38 -19.73 2.92 -2.72
CA HIS A 38 -19.88 1.91 -1.67
C HIS A 38 -19.28 0.56 -2.09
N GLN A 39 -19.45 0.15 -3.34
CA GLN A 39 -18.88 -1.08 -3.87
C GLN A 39 -17.35 -1.02 -3.96
N THR A 40 -16.79 0.14 -4.31
CA THR A 40 -15.34 0.40 -4.30
C THR A 40 -14.74 0.09 -2.93
N ARG A 41 -15.39 0.52 -1.83
CA ARG A 41 -14.88 0.25 -0.47
C ARG A 41 -14.80 -1.25 -0.13
N ASN A 42 -15.65 -2.09 -0.70
CA ASN A 42 -15.57 -3.53 -0.47
C ASN A 42 -14.47 -4.20 -1.30
N MET A 43 -14.31 -3.81 -2.56
CA MET A 43 -13.26 -4.36 -3.44
C MET A 43 -11.85 -4.00 -2.94
N TYR A 44 -11.69 -2.85 -2.29
CA TYR A 44 -10.40 -2.42 -1.74
C TYR A 44 -9.94 -3.24 -0.53
N ARG A 45 -10.83 -3.96 0.18
CA ARG A 45 -10.43 -4.75 1.35
C ARG A 45 -9.47 -5.88 1.00
N GLU A 46 -9.71 -6.58 -0.10
CA GLU A 46 -8.87 -7.71 -0.52
C GLU A 46 -7.49 -7.23 -0.95
N ILE A 47 -7.43 -6.14 -1.71
CA ILE A 47 -6.19 -5.49 -2.10
C ILE A 47 -5.39 -5.07 -0.85
N GLN A 48 -6.06 -4.46 0.12
CA GLN A 48 -5.40 -3.97 1.33
C GLN A 48 -4.84 -5.09 2.21
N VAL A 49 -5.48 -6.26 2.25
CA VAL A 49 -4.95 -7.45 2.94
C VAL A 49 -3.69 -7.96 2.25
N LEU A 50 -3.72 -8.12 0.93
CA LEU A 50 -2.55 -8.58 0.16
C LEU A 50 -1.39 -7.59 0.25
N GLN A 51 -1.69 -6.29 0.24
CA GLN A 51 -0.69 -5.24 0.43
C GLN A 51 -0.01 -5.35 1.80
N GLN A 52 -0.79 -5.58 2.85
CA GLN A 52 -0.26 -5.75 4.21
C GLN A 52 0.63 -6.99 4.34
N GLU A 53 0.28 -8.08 3.66
CA GLU A 53 1.11 -9.29 3.62
C GLU A 53 2.43 -9.03 2.89
N GLN A 54 2.39 -8.34 1.75
CA GLN A 54 3.58 -7.92 1.02
C GLN A 54 4.50 -7.05 1.87
N ASP A 55 3.96 -6.05 2.56
CA ASP A 55 4.72 -5.14 3.41
C ASP A 55 5.42 -5.89 4.56
N ASN A 56 4.73 -6.87 5.16
CA ASN A 56 5.30 -7.71 6.22
C ASN A 56 6.48 -8.55 5.70
N LEU A 57 6.31 -9.23 4.56
CA LEU A 57 7.37 -10.03 3.94
C LEU A 57 8.57 -9.17 3.54
N GLN A 58 8.32 -7.97 3.01
CA GLN A 58 9.39 -7.05 2.64
C GLN A 58 10.19 -6.60 3.87
N SER A 59 9.52 -6.28 4.98
CA SER A 59 10.21 -5.95 6.24
C SER A 59 11.08 -7.10 6.74
N GLU A 60 10.61 -8.34 6.63
CA GLU A 60 11.38 -9.53 7.01
C GLU A 60 12.61 -9.71 6.09
N HIS A 61 12.43 -9.55 4.79
CA HIS A 61 13.54 -9.60 3.82
C HIS A 61 14.60 -8.52 4.09
N GLU A 62 14.18 -7.29 4.41
CA GLU A 62 15.10 -6.21 4.77
C GLU A 62 15.92 -6.55 6.01
N LYS A 63 15.29 -7.15 7.04
CA LYS A 63 16.01 -7.64 8.23
C LYS A 63 17.02 -8.72 7.89
N LEU A 64 16.62 -9.72 7.10
CA LEU A 64 17.52 -10.80 6.69
C LEU A 64 18.71 -10.27 5.88
N LEU A 65 18.51 -9.28 5.01
CA LEU A 65 19.59 -8.63 4.27
C LEU A 65 20.55 -7.88 5.20
N LEU A 66 20.04 -7.22 6.24
CA LEU A 66 20.88 -6.59 7.25
C LEU A 66 21.69 -7.62 8.04
N GLU A 67 21.08 -8.74 8.43
CA GLU A 67 21.78 -9.85 9.08
C GLU A 67 22.87 -10.45 8.19
N GLN A 68 22.56 -10.71 6.91
CA GLN A 68 23.52 -11.25 5.94
C GLN A 68 24.65 -10.26 5.64
N SER A 69 24.35 -8.97 5.50
CA SER A 69 25.39 -7.95 5.27
C SER A 69 26.30 -7.79 6.49
N ALA A 70 25.77 -7.86 7.71
CA ALA A 70 26.56 -7.88 8.94
C ALA A 70 27.45 -9.11 9.03
N LEU A 71 26.94 -10.31 8.69
CA LEU A 71 27.73 -11.55 8.65
C LEU A 71 28.79 -11.53 7.53
N ALA A 72 28.45 -11.04 6.34
CA ALA A 72 29.36 -10.95 5.21
C ALA A 72 30.48 -9.93 5.45
N ASN A 73 30.19 -8.81 6.12
CA ASN A 73 31.21 -7.83 6.52
C ASN A 73 32.22 -8.44 7.51
N ASN A 74 31.75 -9.21 8.51
CA ASN A 74 32.64 -9.92 9.43
C ASN A 74 33.39 -11.07 8.75
N GLY A 75 32.73 -11.85 7.88
CA GLY A 75 33.32 -12.96 7.14
C GLY A 75 34.40 -12.51 6.15
N ARG A 76 34.14 -11.45 5.36
CA ARG A 76 35.14 -10.84 4.48
C ARG A 76 36.29 -10.24 5.26
N LEU A 77 36.07 -9.64 6.43
CA LEU A 77 37.16 -9.12 7.26
C LEU A 77 38.13 -10.23 7.68
N HIS A 78 37.62 -11.41 8.05
CA HIS A 78 38.48 -12.56 8.41
C HIS A 78 39.24 -13.16 7.22
N GLN A 79 38.64 -13.12 6.02
CA GLN A 79 39.27 -13.66 4.81
C GLN A 79 40.30 -12.66 4.25
N VAL A 80 39.96 -11.38 4.18
CA VAL A 80 40.87 -10.29 3.82
C VAL A 80 42.03 -10.18 4.83
N ALA A 81 41.78 -10.31 6.14
CA ALA A 81 42.85 -10.29 7.15
C ALA A 81 43.79 -11.52 7.05
N ARG A 82 43.29 -12.68 6.60
CA ARG A 82 44.12 -13.88 6.42
C ARG A 82 44.88 -13.86 5.09
N ASP A 83 44.19 -13.58 4.00
CA ASP A 83 44.73 -13.72 2.64
C ASP A 83 45.53 -12.49 2.20
N GLU A 84 45.08 -11.27 2.57
CA GLU A 84 45.74 -10.01 2.15
C GLU A 84 46.76 -9.53 3.20
N LEU A 85 46.50 -9.78 4.50
CA LEU A 85 47.40 -9.40 5.60
C LEU A 85 48.29 -10.54 6.14
N ASN A 86 48.18 -11.77 5.60
CA ASN A 86 48.97 -12.94 6.06
C ASN A 86 48.93 -13.13 7.59
N MET A 87 47.80 -12.84 8.24
CA MET A 87 47.69 -12.98 9.69
C MET A 87 47.69 -14.46 10.09
N ILE A 88 48.83 -14.91 10.61
CA ILE A 88 49.01 -16.20 11.29
C ILE A 88 48.57 -16.01 12.74
N PRO A 89 47.71 -16.87 13.31
CA PRO A 89 47.38 -16.80 14.73
C PRO A 89 48.69 -16.89 15.56
N PRO A 90 48.96 -15.92 16.46
CA PRO A 90 50.20 -15.88 17.19
C PRO A 90 50.31 -17.12 18.09
N ASP A 91 51.44 -17.80 17.98
CA ASP A 91 51.80 -18.90 18.88
C ASP A 91 51.76 -18.41 20.34
N VAL A 92 51.19 -19.23 21.23
CA VAL A 92 50.90 -18.89 22.64
C VAL A 92 52.13 -18.43 23.42
N THR A 93 53.32 -18.72 22.90
CA THR A 93 54.64 -18.34 23.42
C THR A 93 55.00 -16.86 23.18
N LYS A 94 54.24 -16.10 22.37
CA LYS A 94 54.55 -14.70 21.98
C LYS A 94 53.58 -13.64 22.53
N VAL A 95 52.73 -13.99 23.50
CA VAL A 95 51.80 -13.05 24.11
C VAL A 95 52.46 -12.36 25.30
N ILE A 96 52.85 -11.10 25.13
CA ILE A 96 53.37 -10.25 26.22
C ILE A 96 52.21 -9.43 26.80
N LEU A 97 51.81 -9.76 28.03
CA LEU A 97 50.76 -9.08 28.77
C LEU A 97 51.32 -7.79 29.37
N VAL A 98 51.08 -6.65 28.70
CA VAL A 98 51.45 -5.35 29.26
C VAL A 98 50.37 -4.92 30.25
N ARG A 99 50.67 -5.06 31.54
CA ARG A 99 49.86 -4.51 32.63
C ARG A 99 50.00 -2.99 32.62
N LYS A 100 48.90 -2.30 32.36
CA LYS A 100 48.82 -0.83 32.45
C LYS A 100 48.84 -0.43 33.93
N ASN A 101 49.72 0.52 34.26
CA ASN A 101 49.92 1.10 35.59
C ASN A 101 48.74 1.98 36.00
#